data_AF-A0A7J2HNN1-F1
#
_entry.id   AF-A0A7J2HNN1-F1
#
_cell.length_a   1.000
_cell.length_b   1.000
_cell.length_c   1.000
_cell.angle_alpha   90.00
_cell.angle_beta   90.00
_cell.angle_gamma   90.00
#
_symmetry.space_group_name_H-M   'P 1'
#
loop_
_entity.id
_entity.type
_entity.pdbx_description
1 polymer ?
#
loop_
_entity_poly.entity_id
_entity_poly.type
_entity_poly.pdbx_seq_one_letter_code
_entity_poly.pdbx_strand_id
1 'polypeptide(L)'
;MDFDKVEESNLDRQYYFFDQIGRLKVNALRENIHKIDPSIKVEAINLKLKSGSMEEPFKEVDVVIEALDNAETKASFIEEILLKLPGKPLIAASGVAGYGGAERIKTLRMGNLYLCSDDEAPSSDEDVLVAPRVALMANWEANLAIEIMLGEKYD
;
A
#
# COMPACT_ATOMS: atom_id res chain seq x y z
N MET A 1 -0.70 -4.02 7.92
CA MET A 1 0.32 -4.15 8.99
C MET A 1 1.00 -2.82 9.13
N ASP A 2 1.17 -2.32 10.34
CA ASP A 2 1.79 -1.01 10.63
C ASP A 2 2.14 -0.96 12.13
N PHE A 3 3.23 -0.30 12.50
CA PHE A 3 3.67 -0.17 13.90
C PHE A 3 3.51 1.25 14.47
N ASP A 4 3.10 2.20 13.64
CA ASP A 4 2.96 3.60 14.01
C ASP A 4 1.62 3.89 14.70
N LYS A 5 1.55 5.10 15.27
CA LYS A 5 0.33 5.70 15.78
C LYS A 5 -0.18 6.74 14.78
N VAL A 6 -1.48 7.03 14.86
CA VAL A 6 -2.10 8.11 14.10
C VAL A 6 -1.57 9.45 14.64
N GLU A 7 -1.04 10.27 13.74
CA GLU A 7 -0.61 11.64 14.02
C GLU A 7 -1.53 12.65 13.32
N GLU A 8 -1.60 13.88 13.83
CA GLU A 8 -2.38 14.97 13.22
C GLU A 8 -1.95 15.23 11.77
N SER A 9 -0.65 15.13 11.49
CA SER A 9 -0.03 15.27 10.17
C SER A 9 -0.42 14.19 9.16
N ASN A 10 -1.13 13.13 9.59
CA ASN A 10 -1.63 12.06 8.72
C ASN A 10 -3.05 12.33 8.21
N LEU A 11 -3.83 13.16 8.92
CA LEU A 11 -5.27 13.32 8.69
C LEU A 11 -5.63 13.99 7.35
N ASP A 12 -4.66 14.68 6.76
CA ASP A 12 -4.78 15.37 5.48
C ASP A 12 -4.82 14.40 4.27
N ARG A 13 -4.27 13.18 4.40
CA ARG A 13 -4.14 12.24 3.27
C ARG A 13 -4.34 10.76 3.61
N GLN A 14 -4.36 10.39 4.89
CA GLN A 14 -4.64 9.02 5.35
C GLN A 14 -6.04 8.96 5.94
N TYR A 15 -6.71 7.80 5.80
CA TYR A 15 -8.11 7.64 6.21
C TYR A 15 -8.25 7.40 7.73
N TYR A 16 -7.92 8.43 8.51
CA TYR A 16 -8.07 8.50 9.96
C TYR A 16 -8.90 9.73 10.37
N PHE A 17 -9.43 9.70 11.58
CA PHE A 17 -10.23 10.77 12.15
C PHE A 17 -9.54 11.42 13.36
N PHE A 18 -9.94 12.66 13.68
CA PHE A 18 -9.30 13.47 14.73
C PHE A 18 -9.36 12.81 16.11
N ASP A 19 -10.44 12.11 16.43
CA ASP A 19 -10.61 11.34 17.67
C ASP A 19 -9.72 10.09 17.74
N GLN A 20 -9.03 9.75 16.64
CA GLN A 20 -8.14 8.60 16.56
C GLN A 20 -6.66 8.93 16.78
N ILE A 21 -6.29 10.21 16.91
CA ILE A 21 -4.91 10.65 17.17
C ILE A 21 -4.34 9.91 18.41
N GLY A 22 -3.11 9.41 18.28
CA GLY A 22 -2.40 8.67 19.33
C GLY A 22 -2.75 7.18 19.45
N ARG A 23 -3.76 6.70 18.71
CA ARG A 23 -4.09 5.27 18.62
C ARG A 23 -3.16 4.58 17.61
N LEU A 24 -2.95 3.28 17.76
CA LEU A 24 -2.23 2.48 16.75
C LEU A 24 -2.99 2.54 15.41
N LYS A 25 -2.27 2.85 14.32
CA LYS A 25 -2.83 2.96 12.96
C LYS A 25 -3.65 1.73 12.57
N VAL A 26 -3.11 0.53 12.81
CA VAL A 26 -3.82 -0.74 12.52
C VAL A 26 -5.15 -0.90 13.25
N ASN A 27 -5.26 -0.41 14.49
CA ASN A 27 -6.50 -0.51 15.26
C ASN A 27 -7.53 0.53 14.82
N ALA A 28 -7.08 1.76 14.52
CA ALA A 28 -7.94 2.81 13.99
C ALA A 28 -8.48 2.43 12.61
N LEU A 29 -7.63 1.89 11.72
CA LEU A 29 -8.03 1.47 10.38
C LEU A 29 -9.00 0.28 10.43
N ARG A 30 -8.75 -0.71 11.30
CA ARG A 30 -9.70 -1.81 11.53
C ARG A 30 -11.09 -1.30 11.93
N GLU A 31 -11.14 -0.35 12.87
CA GLU A 31 -12.41 0.25 13.28
C GLU A 31 -13.09 0.99 12.11
N ASN A 32 -12.33 1.71 11.30
CA ASN A 32 -12.85 2.42 10.12
C ASN A 32 -13.43 1.44 9.10
N ILE A 33 -12.76 0.31 8.83
CA ILE A 33 -13.29 -0.74 7.96
C ILE A 33 -14.58 -1.34 8.52
N HIS A 34 -14.64 -1.63 9.82
CA HIS A 34 -15.85 -2.20 10.46
C HIS A 34 -17.03 -1.23 10.54
N LYS A 35 -16.78 0.08 10.51
CA LYS A 35 -17.83 1.09 10.34
C LYS A 35 -18.46 1.06 8.95
N ILE A 36 -17.70 0.63 7.94
CA ILE A 36 -18.18 0.49 6.55
C ILE A 36 -18.91 -0.85 6.40
N ASP A 37 -18.27 -1.94 6.79
CA ASP A 37 -18.84 -3.28 6.75
C ASP A 37 -18.31 -4.15 7.92
N PRO A 38 -19.16 -4.46 8.92
CA PRO A 38 -18.76 -5.26 10.06
C PRO A 38 -18.59 -6.76 9.74
N SER A 39 -19.00 -7.22 8.56
CA SER A 39 -18.82 -8.62 8.14
C SER A 39 -17.40 -8.93 7.69
N ILE A 40 -16.60 -7.91 7.34
CA ILE A 40 -15.22 -8.08 6.89
C ILE A 40 -14.34 -8.53 8.07
N LYS A 41 -13.66 -9.67 7.89
CA LYS A 41 -12.63 -10.12 8.81
C LYS A 41 -11.34 -9.31 8.58
N VAL A 42 -10.94 -8.53 9.57
CA VAL A 42 -9.72 -7.72 9.51
C VAL A 42 -8.76 -8.15 10.62
N GLU A 43 -7.56 -8.58 10.22
CA GLU A 43 -6.46 -8.86 11.15
C GLU A 43 -5.53 -7.65 11.27
N ALA A 44 -5.58 -6.97 12.41
CA ALA A 44 -4.76 -5.80 12.70
C ALA A 44 -3.42 -6.22 13.33
N ILE A 45 -2.37 -6.26 12.51
CA ILE A 45 -1.03 -6.69 12.93
C ILE A 45 -0.15 -5.47 13.23
N ASN A 46 0.07 -5.20 14.51
CA ASN A 46 1.02 -4.18 15.00
C ASN A 46 2.45 -4.72 14.99
N LEU A 47 3.10 -4.67 13.82
CA LEU A 47 4.43 -5.24 13.60
C LEU A 47 5.25 -4.32 12.70
N LYS A 48 6.51 -4.11 13.08
CA LYS A 48 7.54 -3.53 12.20
C LYS A 48 8.25 -4.67 11.47
N LEU A 49 8.23 -4.64 10.14
CA LEU A 49 8.95 -5.61 9.32
C LEU A 49 10.45 -5.54 9.59
N LYS A 50 11.10 -6.70 9.53
CA LYS A 50 12.53 -6.85 9.78
C LYS A 50 13.20 -7.46 8.56
N SER A 51 14.19 -6.75 8.01
CA SER A 51 14.96 -7.19 6.84
C SER A 51 15.52 -8.61 7.02
N GLY A 52 15.41 -9.41 5.96
CA GLY A 52 15.78 -10.83 5.93
C GLY A 52 14.73 -11.78 6.52
N SER A 53 13.55 -11.28 6.88
CA SER A 53 12.40 -12.05 7.37
C SER A 53 11.05 -11.33 7.15
N MET A 54 11.00 -10.34 6.26
CA MET A 54 9.82 -9.55 5.94
C MET A 54 8.73 -10.38 5.25
N GLU A 55 9.08 -11.49 4.60
CA GLU A 55 8.16 -12.38 3.91
C GLU A 55 7.31 -13.22 4.87
N GLU A 56 7.81 -13.46 6.08
CA GLU A 56 7.22 -14.39 7.05
C GLU A 56 5.70 -14.19 7.25
N PRO A 57 5.18 -12.96 7.42
CA PRO A 57 3.75 -12.73 7.61
C PRO A 57 2.89 -12.94 6.36
N PHE A 58 3.49 -13.06 5.16
CA PHE A 58 2.80 -13.02 3.87
C PHE A 58 2.73 -14.40 3.18
N LYS A 59 3.15 -15.47 3.83
CA LYS A 59 3.16 -16.82 3.25
C LYS A 59 1.76 -17.29 2.81
N GLU A 60 0.76 -17.00 3.64
CA GLU A 60 -0.62 -17.51 3.49
C GLU A 60 -1.59 -16.50 2.85
N VAL A 61 -1.15 -15.30 2.47
CA VAL A 61 -2.04 -14.32 1.80
C VAL A 61 -2.15 -14.62 0.31
N ASP A 62 -3.23 -14.26 -0.37
CA ASP A 62 -3.33 -14.50 -1.82
C ASP A 62 -2.60 -13.44 -2.66
N VAL A 63 -2.63 -12.18 -2.20
CA VAL A 63 -2.03 -11.02 -2.85
C VAL A 63 -1.34 -10.16 -1.78
N VAL A 64 -0.16 -9.63 -2.09
CA VAL A 64 0.56 -8.68 -1.24
C VAL A 64 0.44 -7.29 -1.85
N ILE A 65 0.07 -6.29 -1.05
CA ILE A 65 0.10 -4.88 -1.43
C ILE A 65 1.17 -4.19 -0.58
N GLU A 66 2.13 -3.56 -1.23
CA GLU A 66 3.19 -2.79 -0.61
C GLU A 66 2.79 -1.31 -0.53
N ALA A 67 2.71 -0.78 0.68
CA ALA A 67 2.32 0.61 0.95
C ALA A 67 3.27 1.26 1.99
N LEU A 68 4.57 1.02 1.86
CA LEU A 68 5.62 1.60 2.71
C LEU A 68 5.96 3.00 2.22
N ASP A 69 6.26 3.89 3.17
CA ASP A 69 6.55 5.31 2.94
C ASP A 69 8.04 5.62 2.73
N ASN A 70 8.92 4.63 2.96
CA ASN A 70 10.37 4.78 2.80
C ASN A 70 10.87 4.00 1.58
N ALA A 71 11.53 4.69 0.65
CA ALA A 71 12.00 4.11 -0.62
C ALA A 71 12.99 2.95 -0.46
N GLU A 72 13.91 3.02 0.52
CA GLU A 72 14.89 1.95 0.78
C GLU A 72 14.22 0.69 1.33
N THR A 73 13.33 0.87 2.31
CA THR A 73 12.56 -0.23 2.92
C THR A 73 11.63 -0.87 1.89
N LYS A 74 10.98 -0.05 1.05
CA LYS A 74 10.16 -0.48 -0.08
C LYS A 74 10.95 -1.34 -1.06
N ALA A 75 12.10 -0.87 -1.53
CA ALA A 75 12.93 -1.62 -2.47
C ALA A 75 13.36 -2.97 -1.88
N SER A 76 13.82 -2.96 -0.62
CA SER A 76 14.21 -4.18 0.10
C SER A 76 13.04 -5.15 0.27
N PHE A 77 11.85 -4.64 0.62
CA PHE A 77 10.64 -5.44 0.76
C PHE A 77 10.23 -6.11 -0.55
N ILE A 78 10.22 -5.34 -1.65
CA ILE A 78 9.85 -5.85 -2.97
C ILE A 78 10.81 -6.98 -3.39
N GLU A 79 12.12 -6.76 -3.26
CA GLU A 79 13.13 -7.78 -3.59
C GLU A 79 12.92 -9.06 -2.75
N GLU A 80 12.73 -8.90 -1.44
CA GLU A 80 12.60 -10.03 -0.52
C GLU A 80 11.34 -10.85 -0.78
N ILE A 81 10.19 -10.21 -0.99
CA ILE A 81 8.94 -10.89 -1.33
C ILE A 81 9.05 -11.64 -2.66
N LEU A 82 9.59 -11.01 -3.71
CA LEU A 82 9.73 -11.65 -5.01
C LEU A 82 10.68 -12.85 -4.98
N LEU A 83 11.77 -12.77 -4.21
CA LEU A 83 12.76 -13.84 -4.09
C LEU A 83 12.27 -15.00 -3.22
N LYS A 84 11.60 -14.70 -2.11
CA LYS A 84 11.20 -15.70 -1.10
C LYS A 84 9.80 -16.29 -1.36
N LEU A 85 8.93 -15.57 -2.07
CA LEU A 85 7.57 -15.97 -2.42
C LEU A 85 7.35 -15.89 -3.95
N PRO A 86 8.11 -16.62 -4.79
CA PRO A 86 8.19 -16.44 -6.26
C PRO A 86 6.92 -16.77 -7.05
N GLY A 87 5.79 -17.03 -6.39
CA GLY A 87 4.47 -17.19 -7.01
C GLY A 87 3.42 -16.23 -6.46
N LYS A 88 3.78 -15.36 -5.51
CA LYS A 88 2.84 -14.45 -4.86
C LYS A 88 2.73 -13.16 -5.67
N PRO A 89 1.53 -12.77 -6.15
CA PRO A 89 1.33 -11.45 -6.72
C PRO A 89 1.68 -10.37 -5.70
N LEU A 90 2.53 -9.43 -6.11
CA LEU A 90 2.95 -8.28 -5.34
C LEU A 90 2.54 -7.02 -6.11
N ILE A 91 1.71 -6.19 -5.49
CA ILE A 91 1.32 -4.88 -5.99
C ILE A 91 2.12 -3.82 -5.23
N ALA A 92 2.65 -2.83 -5.94
CA ALA A 92 3.34 -1.69 -5.37
C ALA A 92 3.02 -0.40 -6.15
N ALA A 93 3.16 0.75 -5.52
CA ALA A 93 3.03 2.06 -6.19
C ALA A 93 4.34 2.85 -6.25
N SER A 94 4.56 3.63 -7.31
CA SER A 94 5.64 4.61 -7.42
C SER A 94 5.13 5.91 -8.05
N GLY A 95 5.69 7.06 -7.65
CA GLY A 95 5.26 8.35 -8.19
C GLY A 95 4.00 8.93 -7.55
N VAL A 96 3.88 8.80 -6.22
CA VAL A 96 2.70 9.22 -5.43
C VAL A 96 2.69 10.74 -5.15
N ALA A 97 3.84 11.41 -5.22
CA ALA A 97 3.93 12.85 -4.95
C ALA A 97 3.35 13.73 -6.07
N GLY A 98 3.10 14.98 -5.72
CA GLY A 98 2.52 15.99 -6.61
C GLY A 98 1.00 15.90 -6.71
N TYR A 99 0.45 16.51 -7.77
CA TYR A 99 -0.97 16.62 -8.04
C TYR A 99 -1.25 16.58 -9.55
N GLY A 100 -2.51 16.28 -9.94
CA GLY A 100 -2.87 16.11 -11.35
C GLY A 100 -2.24 14.85 -11.97
N GLY A 101 -2.11 14.83 -13.31
CA GLY A 101 -1.34 13.79 -14.01
C GLY A 101 -1.90 12.38 -13.93
N ALA A 102 -3.21 12.23 -13.72
CA ALA A 102 -3.84 10.92 -13.58
C ALA A 102 -3.74 10.09 -14.87
N GLU A 103 -3.72 10.76 -16.02
CA GLU A 103 -3.57 10.17 -17.35
C GLU A 103 -2.21 9.49 -17.59
N ARG A 104 -1.20 9.80 -16.77
CA ARG A 104 0.14 9.19 -16.84
C ARG A 104 0.26 7.92 -16.01
N ILE A 105 -0.65 7.71 -15.06
CA ILE A 105 -0.63 6.55 -14.18
C ILE A 105 -0.88 5.30 -15.01
N LYS A 106 0.00 4.31 -14.89
CA LYS A 106 -0.07 3.05 -15.62
C LYS A 106 0.35 1.89 -14.72
N THR A 107 -0.06 0.69 -15.10
CA THR A 107 0.43 -0.55 -14.49
C THR A 107 1.57 -1.12 -15.32
N LEU A 108 2.73 -1.31 -14.72
CA LEU A 108 3.85 -2.06 -15.29
C LEU A 108 3.89 -3.45 -14.65
N ARG A 109 3.97 -4.51 -15.47
CA ARG A 109 4.03 -5.89 -14.98
C ARG A 109 5.41 -6.50 -15.22
N MET A 110 6.00 -7.03 -14.17
CA MET A 110 7.31 -7.69 -14.20
C MET A 110 7.23 -9.03 -13.44
N GLY A 111 6.84 -10.09 -14.16
CA GLY A 111 6.54 -11.37 -13.53
C GLY A 111 5.34 -11.26 -12.59
N ASN A 112 5.58 -11.42 -11.29
CA ASN A 112 4.56 -11.29 -10.24
C ASN A 112 4.48 -9.89 -9.62
N LEU A 113 5.35 -8.96 -10.00
CA LEU A 113 5.27 -7.56 -9.59
C LEU A 113 4.32 -6.80 -10.52
N TYR A 114 3.34 -6.12 -9.92
CA TYR A 114 2.42 -5.18 -10.54
C TYR A 114 2.72 -3.80 -9.96
N LEU A 115 3.40 -2.96 -10.73
CA LEU A 115 3.81 -1.63 -10.30
C LEU A 115 2.85 -0.59 -10.88
N CYS A 116 2.04 0.04 -10.03
CA CYS A 116 1.31 1.25 -10.38
C CYS A 116 2.28 2.44 -10.39
N SER A 117 2.63 2.98 -11.56
CA SER A 117 3.65 4.02 -11.68
C SER A 117 3.18 5.27 -12.40
N ASP A 118 3.71 6.42 -11.94
CA ASP A 118 3.87 7.63 -12.74
C ASP A 118 5.35 7.99 -12.75
N ASP A 119 6.01 7.77 -13.88
CA ASP A 119 7.46 7.93 -14.02
C ASP A 119 7.89 9.41 -14.09
N GLU A 120 6.94 10.33 -14.27
CA GLU A 120 7.17 11.78 -14.31
C GLU A 120 6.82 12.46 -12.98
N ALA A 121 6.35 11.71 -11.98
CA ALA A 121 6.05 12.27 -10.68
C ALA A 121 7.33 12.76 -9.98
N PRO A 122 7.27 13.90 -9.28
CA PRO A 122 8.40 14.40 -8.51
C PRO A 122 8.74 13.47 -7.33
N SER A 123 9.91 13.66 -6.73
CA SER A 123 10.22 13.00 -5.46
C SER A 123 9.33 13.56 -4.34
N SER A 124 8.93 12.71 -3.39
CA SER A 124 8.26 13.15 -2.15
C SER A 124 9.16 14.00 -1.26
N ASP A 125 10.48 14.00 -1.50
CA ASP A 125 11.42 14.91 -0.82
C ASP A 125 11.39 16.32 -1.43
N GLU A 126 10.88 16.47 -2.65
CA GLU A 126 10.90 17.71 -3.44
C GLU A 126 9.50 18.35 -3.58
N ASP A 127 8.43 17.58 -3.41
CA ASP A 127 7.04 18.05 -3.60
C ASP A 127 6.08 17.45 -2.54
N VAL A 128 4.80 17.83 -2.62
CA VAL A 128 3.76 17.52 -1.64
C VAL A 128 3.11 16.16 -1.87
N LEU A 129 2.63 15.55 -0.80
CA LEU A 129 1.72 14.41 -0.84
C LEU A 129 0.31 14.92 -0.57
N VAL A 130 -0.53 15.05 -1.60
CA VAL A 130 -1.92 15.50 -1.43
C VAL A 130 -2.92 14.35 -1.52
N ALA A 131 -3.95 14.41 -0.68
CA ALA A 131 -4.97 13.37 -0.54
C ALA A 131 -5.52 12.82 -1.87
N PRO A 132 -5.91 13.66 -2.86
CA PRO A 132 -6.47 13.14 -4.11
C PRO A 132 -5.48 12.28 -4.89
N ARG A 133 -4.20 12.66 -4.90
CA ARG A 133 -3.15 11.92 -5.61
C ARG A 133 -2.82 10.60 -4.91
N VAL A 134 -2.67 10.64 -3.59
CA VAL A 134 -2.48 9.44 -2.76
C VAL A 134 -3.64 8.47 -2.93
N ALA A 135 -4.88 8.98 -2.91
CA ALA A 135 -6.07 8.17 -3.09
C ALA A 135 -6.18 7.56 -4.49
N LEU A 136 -5.74 8.25 -5.55
CA LEU A 136 -5.70 7.67 -6.90
C LEU A 136 -4.79 6.43 -6.93
N MET A 137 -3.56 6.54 -6.44
CA MET A 137 -2.62 5.42 -6.40
C MET A 137 -3.13 4.27 -5.52
N ALA A 138 -3.61 4.57 -4.32
CA ALA A 138 -4.13 3.54 -3.40
C ALA A 138 -5.35 2.80 -3.97
N ASN A 139 -6.27 3.50 -4.62
CA ASN A 139 -7.42 2.86 -5.27
C ASN A 139 -7.00 2.07 -6.53
N TRP A 140 -5.95 2.49 -7.23
CA TRP A 140 -5.40 1.74 -8.35
C TRP A 140 -4.82 0.40 -7.90
N GLU A 141 -4.03 0.40 -6.81
CA GLU A 141 -3.50 -0.82 -6.19
C GLU A 141 -4.64 -1.74 -5.71
N ALA A 142 -5.67 -1.18 -5.09
CA ALA A 142 -6.85 -1.95 -4.67
C ALA A 142 -7.61 -2.56 -5.86
N ASN A 143 -7.76 -1.82 -6.96
CA ASN A 143 -8.38 -2.33 -8.18
C ASN A 143 -7.57 -3.48 -8.79
N LEU A 144 -6.25 -3.34 -8.87
CA LEU A 144 -5.35 -4.42 -9.32
C LEU A 144 -5.50 -5.68 -8.46
N ALA A 145 -5.63 -5.52 -7.14
CA ALA A 145 -5.83 -6.66 -6.25
C ALA A 145 -7.12 -7.43 -6.58
N ILE A 146 -8.22 -6.70 -6.87
CA ILE A 146 -9.49 -7.31 -7.27
C ILE A 146 -9.35 -8.07 -8.59
N GLU A 147 -8.74 -7.47 -9.61
CA GLU A 147 -8.54 -8.10 -10.92
C GLU A 147 -7.72 -9.38 -10.81
N ILE A 148 -6.63 -9.35 -10.03
CA ILE A 148 -5.80 -10.53 -9.76
C ILE A 148 -6.61 -11.61 -9.05
N MET A 149 -7.40 -11.25 -8.04
CA MET A 149 -8.25 -12.21 -7.30
C MET A 149 -9.36 -12.82 -8.15
N LEU A 150 -9.90 -12.07 -9.12
CA LEU A 150 -10.90 -12.56 -10.08
C LEU A 150 -10.29 -13.38 -11.22
N GLY A 151 -8.95 -13.46 -11.30
CA GLY A 151 -8.24 -14.21 -12.32
C GLY A 151 -8.20 -13.51 -13.68
N GLU A 152 -8.42 -12.19 -13.72
CA GLU A 152 -8.23 -11.42 -14.95
C GLU A 152 -6.75 -11.43 -15.32
N LYS A 153 -6.45 -11.93 -16.51
CA LYS A 153 -5.08 -11.97 -17.03
C LYS A 153 -4.83 -10.66 -17.77
N TYR A 154 -3.82 -9.94 -17.29
CA TYR A 154 -3.12 -8.93 -18.08
C TYR A 154 -2.32 -9.66 -19.17
N ASP A 155 -2.91 -9.80 -20.35
CA ASP A 155 -2.26 -10.28 -21.59
C ASP A 155 -1.37 -9.19 -22.21
#